data_AF-A0AAV4CXZ8-F1
#
_entry.id   AF-A0AAV4CXZ8-F1
#
_cell.length_a   1.000
_cell.length_b   1.000
_cell.length_c   1.000
_cell.angle_alpha   90.00
_cell.angle_beta   90.00
_cell.angle_gamma   90.00
#
_symmetry.space_group_name_H-M   'P 1'
#
loop_
_entity.id
_entity.type
_entity.pdbx_description
1 polymer ?
#
loop_
_entity_poly.entity_id
_entity_poly.type
_entity_poly.pdbx_seq_one_letter_code
_entity_poly.pdbx_strand_id
1 'polypeptide(L)'
;MSRFTKRIRDANLQFEFDCSSLDNLPAVQFIINGQKLSLSSEDYVIKMDGRCLSGFATKRGMLRDGQRFWTLGDVFMRGFYTQFDKGNRRIGFAQAKH
;
A
#
# COMPACT_ATOMS: atom_id res chain seq x y z
N MET A 1 -19.23 -4.27 24.15
CA MET A 1 -20.13 -4.01 23.00
C MET A 1 -19.28 -3.83 21.75
N SER A 2 -19.16 -4.87 20.93
CA SER A 2 -18.34 -4.86 19.71
C SER A 2 -19.03 -4.02 18.64
N ARG A 3 -18.54 -2.80 18.38
CA ARG A 3 -18.87 -2.08 17.16
C ARG A 3 -18.11 -2.77 16.03
N PHE A 4 -18.83 -3.60 15.27
CA PHE A 4 -18.37 -4.04 13.96
C PHE A 4 -18.08 -2.78 13.14
N THR A 5 -16.80 -2.45 12.96
CA THR A 5 -16.33 -1.48 11.97
C THR A 5 -17.01 -1.82 10.65
N LYS A 6 -17.86 -0.91 10.17
CA LYS A 6 -18.61 -1.05 8.92
C LYS A 6 -17.57 -1.12 7.79
N ARG A 7 -17.25 -2.33 7.33
CA ARG A 7 -16.37 -2.55 6.18
C ARG A 7 -17.13 -2.15 4.92
N ILE A 8 -17.12 -0.87 4.60
CA ILE A 8 -17.73 -0.36 3.37
C ILE A 8 -16.68 -0.49 2.27
N ARG A 9 -17.00 -1.29 1.26
CA ARG A 9 -16.36 -1.16 -0.05
C ARG A 9 -17.06 -0.01 -0.76
N ASP A 10 -16.31 1.03 -1.13
CA ASP A 10 -16.86 2.07 -1.97
C ASP A 10 -17.12 1.55 -3.40
N ALA A 11 -17.65 2.40 -4.28
CA ALA A 11 -17.90 2.05 -5.68
C ALA A 11 -16.63 1.60 -6.44
N ASN A 12 -15.44 1.88 -5.90
CA ASN A 12 -14.13 1.54 -6.45
C ASN A 12 -13.45 0.35 -5.73
N LEU A 13 -14.19 -0.37 -4.88
CA LEU A 13 -13.68 -1.49 -4.06
C LEU A 13 -12.58 -1.08 -3.06
N GLN A 14 -12.47 0.20 -2.72
CA GLN A 14 -11.58 0.69 -1.68
C GLN A 14 -12.20 0.44 -0.31
N PHE A 15 -11.36 0.06 0.65
CA PHE A 15 -11.80 -0.22 2.02
C PHE A 15 -11.72 1.05 2.86
N GLU A 16 -12.88 1.53 3.29
CA GLU A 16 -13.01 2.66 4.21
C GLU A 16 -13.06 2.20 5.67
N PHE A 17 -12.43 2.97 6.56
CA PHE A 17 -12.44 2.71 8.00
C PHE A 17 -12.35 4.03 8.80
N ASP A 18 -12.54 3.91 10.12
CA ASP A 18 -12.51 5.05 11.05
C ASP A 18 -11.09 5.59 11.21
N CYS A 19 -10.87 6.87 10.88
CA CYS A 19 -9.56 7.50 10.99
C CYS A 19 -8.96 7.49 12.40
N SER A 20 -9.78 7.38 13.45
CA SER A 20 -9.29 7.27 14.83
C SER A 20 -8.50 5.98 15.09
N SER A 21 -8.59 4.99 14.21
CA SER A 21 -7.81 3.76 14.34
C SER A 21 -6.42 3.84 13.70
N LEU A 22 -6.06 4.95 13.03
CA LEU A 22 -4.81 5.07 12.26
C LEU A 22 -3.56 4.71 13.07
N ASP A 23 -3.44 5.26 14.28
CA ASP A 23 -2.29 5.08 15.17
C ASP A 23 -2.18 3.63 15.70
N ASN A 24 -3.25 2.84 15.57
CA ASN A 24 -3.30 1.44 15.99
C ASN A 24 -2.99 0.47 14.84
N LEU A 25 -2.83 0.96 13.61
CA LEU A 25 -2.56 0.10 12.47
C LEU A 25 -1.07 -0.31 12.44
N PRO A 26 -0.76 -1.57 12.11
CA PRO A 26 0.61 -2.03 12.08
C PRO A 26 1.37 -1.45 10.87
N ALA A 27 2.70 -1.35 10.99
CA ALA A 27 3.55 -1.17 9.83
C ALA A 27 3.44 -2.39 8.90
N VAL A 28 3.43 -2.13 7.58
CA VAL A 28 3.44 -3.19 6.56
C VAL A 28 4.82 -3.28 5.94
N GLN A 29 5.35 -4.49 5.81
CA GLN A 29 6.69 -4.72 5.29
C GLN A 29 6.65 -5.48 3.96
N PHE A 30 7.34 -4.93 2.97
CA PHE A 30 7.68 -5.64 1.75
C PHE A 30 9.11 -6.13 1.85
N ILE A 31 9.31 -7.44 1.65
CA ILE A 31 10.65 -8.03 1.59
C ILE A 31 11.02 -8.18 0.12
N ILE A 32 11.94 -7.34 -0.35
CA ILE A 32 12.39 -7.34 -1.75
C ILE A 32 13.90 -7.56 -1.76
N ASN A 33 14.34 -8.64 -2.43
CA ASN A 33 15.75 -9.05 -2.48
C ASN A 33 16.40 -9.14 -1.07
N GLY A 34 15.66 -9.68 -0.10
CA GLY A 34 16.10 -9.81 1.30
C GLY A 34 16.05 -8.53 2.13
N GLN A 35 15.81 -7.36 1.52
CA GLN A 35 15.70 -6.08 2.23
C GLN A 35 14.27 -5.81 2.67
N LYS A 36 14.11 -5.31 3.90
CA LYS A 36 12.82 -4.94 4.48
C LYS A 36 12.50 -3.48 4.16
N LEU A 37 11.46 -3.27 3.38
CA LEU A 37 10.93 -1.95 3.02
C LEU A 37 9.61 -1.76 3.77
N SER A 38 9.64 -0.95 4.83
CA SER A 38 8.52 -0.78 5.76
C SER A 38 7.74 0.49 5.44
N LEU A 39 6.42 0.36 5.38
CA LEU A 39 5.47 1.48 5.30
C LEU A 39 4.79 1.62 6.66
N SER A 40 4.81 2.84 7.20
CA SER A 40 3.98 3.24 8.33
C SER A 40 2.50 3.32 7.93
N SER A 41 1.60 3.41 8.92
CA SER A 41 0.17 3.59 8.63
C SER A 41 -0.11 4.89 7.89
N GLU A 42 0.67 5.94 8.13
CA GLU A 42 0.62 7.21 7.42
C GLU A 42 0.99 7.09 5.94
N ASP A 43 1.86 6.12 5.60
CA ASP A 43 2.30 5.92 4.22
C ASP A 43 1.24 5.21 3.37
N TYR A 44 0.54 4.22 3.94
CA TYR A 44 -0.40 3.39 3.20
C TYR A 44 -1.87 3.74 3.37
N VAL A 45 -2.22 4.68 4.25
CA VAL A 45 -3.59 5.17 4.42
C VAL A 45 -3.79 6.46 3.61
N ILE A 46 -4.82 6.46 2.79
CA ILE A 46 -5.22 7.63 2.01
C ILE A 46 -6.27 8.39 2.82
N LYS A 47 -5.95 9.63 3.18
CA LYS A 47 -6.89 10.56 3.85
C LYS A 47 -7.55 11.44 2.81
N MET A 48 -8.88 11.40 2.71
CA MET A 48 -9.65 12.19 1.74
C MET A 48 -10.99 12.62 2.32
N ASP A 49 -11.26 13.92 2.37
CA ASP A 49 -12.51 14.51 2.88
C ASP A 49 -12.92 13.99 4.27
N GLY A 50 -11.95 13.87 5.19
CA GLY A 50 -12.19 13.35 6.53
C GLY A 50 -12.40 11.83 6.62
N ARG A 51 -12.27 11.10 5.50
CA ARG A 51 -12.34 9.64 5.43
C ARG A 51 -10.95 9.03 5.36
N CYS A 52 -10.81 7.82 5.88
CA CYS A 52 -9.59 7.03 5.79
C CYS A 52 -9.83 5.78 4.93
N LEU A 53 -9.03 5.67 3.88
CA LEU A 53 -9.11 4.61 2.89
C LEU A 53 -7.83 3.78 2.91
N SER A 54 -7.97 2.47 2.83
CA SER A 54 -6.84 1.56 2.64
C SER A 54 -6.22 1.78 1.27
N GLY A 55 -4.91 2.06 1.23
CA GLY A 55 -4.12 2.06 0.00
C GLY A 55 -3.94 0.68 -0.62
N PHE A 56 -4.33 -0.39 0.08
CA PHE A 56 -4.38 -1.75 -0.48
C PHE A 56 -5.72 -2.01 -1.15
N ALA A 57 -5.66 -2.46 -2.40
CA ALA A 57 -6.82 -2.88 -3.18
C ALA A 57 -6.65 -4.32 -3.70
N THR A 58 -7.75 -5.06 -3.78
CA THR A 58 -7.74 -6.39 -4.41
C THR A 58 -7.77 -6.22 -5.92
N LYS A 59 -6.69 -6.62 -6.60
CA LYS A 59 -6.68 -6.69 -8.06
C LYS A 59 -7.02 -8.11 -8.52
N ARG A 60 -8.05 -8.25 -9.36
CA ARG A 60 -8.30 -9.48 -10.12
C ARG A 60 -7.40 -9.49 -11.36
N GLY A 61 -6.11 -9.74 -11.15
CA GLY A 61 -5.13 -9.84 -12.22
C GLY A 61 -4.21 -11.04 -11.99
N MET A 62 -3.97 -11.81 -13.03
CA MET A 62 -2.99 -12.90 -13.05
C MET A 62 -2.04 -12.67 -14.22
N LEU A 63 -0.78 -13.05 -14.05
CA LEU A 63 0.16 -13.17 -15.15
C LEU A 63 -0.27 -14.31 -16.08
N ARG A 64 0.32 -14.38 -17.28
CA ARG A 64 -0.04 -15.36 -18.32
C ARG A 64 0.16 -16.81 -17.87
N ASP A 65 1.01 -17.03 -16.89
CA ASP A 65 1.31 -18.33 -16.26
C ASP A 65 0.41 -18.63 -15.03
N GLY A 66 -0.58 -17.79 -14.75
CA GLY A 66 -1.49 -17.93 -13.62
C GLY A 66 -0.95 -17.37 -12.30
N GLN A 67 0.27 -16.81 -12.27
CA GLN A 67 0.82 -16.24 -11.04
C GLN A 67 0.11 -14.95 -10.65
N ARG A 68 -0.18 -14.81 -9.36
CA ARG A 68 -0.65 -13.54 -8.78
C ARG A 68 0.53 -12.60 -8.59
N PHE A 69 0.29 -11.32 -8.78
CA PHE A 69 1.32 -10.30 -8.65
C PHE A 69 0.84 -9.12 -7.82
N TRP A 70 1.78 -8.40 -7.24
CA TRP A 70 1.54 -7.12 -6.59
C TRP A 70 1.78 -5.98 -7.58
N THR A 71 0.96 -4.94 -7.51
CA THR A 71 1.27 -3.66 -8.15
C THR A 71 1.69 -2.70 -7.04
N LEU A 72 2.95 -2.29 -7.02
CA LEU A 72 3.47 -1.31 -6.08
C LEU A 72 3.31 0.08 -6.70
N GLY A 73 2.24 0.77 -6.32
CA GLY A 73 1.83 2.04 -6.91
C GLY A 73 2.28 3.26 -6.11
N ASP A 74 1.51 4.33 -6.26
CA ASP A 74 1.66 5.63 -5.60
C ASP A 74 1.89 5.54 -4.08
N VAL A 75 1.14 4.67 -3.38
CA VAL A 75 1.30 4.43 -1.94
C VAL A 75 2.73 3.99 -1.60
N PHE A 76 3.26 3.03 -2.34
CA PHE A 76 4.62 2.54 -2.10
C PHE A 76 5.67 3.57 -2.54
N MET A 77 5.46 4.19 -3.71
CA MET A 77 6.38 5.17 -4.28
C MET A 77 6.43 6.48 -3.50
N ARG A 78 5.44 6.76 -2.65
CA ARG A 78 5.48 7.87 -1.70
C ARG A 78 6.55 7.65 -0.65
N GLY A 79 6.56 6.48 0.01
CA GLY A 79 7.55 6.15 1.04
C GLY A 79 8.94 5.83 0.49
N PHE A 80 9.02 5.44 -0.80
CA PHE A 80 10.28 5.00 -1.42
C PHE A 80 10.55 5.68 -2.77
N TYR A 81 11.68 6.38 -2.83
CA TYR A 81 12.27 6.76 -4.12
C TYR A 81 12.56 5.49 -4.93
N THR A 82 12.09 5.48 -6.17
CA THR A 82 12.18 4.32 -7.07
C THR A 82 13.00 4.68 -8.29
N GLN A 83 14.15 4.04 -8.45
CA GLN A 83 15.00 4.18 -9.63
C GLN A 83 14.70 3.06 -10.62
N PHE A 84 14.34 3.43 -11.84
CA PHE A 84 14.22 2.51 -12.97
C PHE A 84 15.51 2.53 -13.80
N ASP A 85 16.44 1.63 -13.48
CA ASP A 85 17.73 1.53 -14.15
C ASP A 85 17.63 0.60 -15.36
N LYS A 86 17.25 1.17 -16.51
CA LYS A 86 17.11 0.43 -17.78
C LYS A 86 18.44 -0.14 -18.26
N GLY A 87 19.55 0.57 -18.06
CA GLY A 87 20.88 0.14 -18.50
C GLY A 87 21.31 -1.17 -17.86
N ASN A 88 21.07 -1.32 -16.56
CA ASN A 88 21.36 -2.54 -15.81
C ASN A 88 20.14 -3.46 -15.61
N ARG A 89 18.99 -3.16 -16.24
CA ARG A 89 17.74 -3.93 -16.15
C ARG A 89 17.30 -4.23 -14.71
N ARG A 90 17.35 -3.23 -13.83
CA ARG A 90 17.01 -3.37 -12.41
C ARG A 90 16.17 -2.22 -11.90
N ILE A 91 15.52 -2.46 -10.77
CA ILE A 91 14.80 -1.44 -10.01
C ILE A 91 15.49 -1.31 -8.65
N GLY A 92 15.74 -0.07 -8.23
CA GLY A 92 16.31 0.27 -6.93
C GLY A 92 15.31 1.05 -6.09
N PHE A 93 15.34 0.82 -4.78
CA PHE A 93 14.49 1.53 -3.82
C PHE A 93 15.37 2.18 -2.75
N ALA A 94 15.03 3.40 -2.37
CA ALA A 94 15.61 4.12 -1.23
C ALA A 94 14.49 4.84 -0.47
N GLN A 95 14.65 5.06 0.83
CA GLN A 95 13.67 5.81 1.61
C GLN A 95 13.53 7.23 1.03
N ALA A 96 12.29 7.66 0.79
CA ALA A 96 12.02 9.01 0.33
C ALA A 96 12.31 10.03 1.45
N LYS A 97 12.75 11.23 1.05
CA LYS A 97 12.83 12.38 1.97
C LYS A 97 11.53 13.18 1.84
N HIS A 98 10.93 13.49 2.98
CA HIS A 98 9.69 14.25 3.10
C HIS A 98 9.94 15.59 3.78
#